data_AF-A0AB39TNG1-F1
#
_entry.id   AF-A0AB39TNG1-F1
#
_cell.length_a   1.000
_cell.length_b   1.000
_cell.length_c   1.000
_cell.angle_alpha   90.00
_cell.angle_beta   90.00
_cell.angle_gamma   90.00
#
_symmetry.space_group_name_H-M   'P 1'
#
loop_
_entity.id
_entity.type
_entity.pdbx_description
1 polymer ?
#
loop_
_entity_poly.entity_id
_entity_poly.type
_entity_poly.pdbx_seq_one_letter_code
_entity_poly.pdbx_strand_id
1 'polypeptide(L)'
;MRTHRGPIRAVGAGISVALLVAGAAACSDDKKDGAKADSAATASAAPSSKGPEAFSAAGYRGLKPGVTKDAALAGGALEAAPVSLLDGCTDFAYKGGPAPDKTRMDAEAATEARYKDLNAKADAAAGKAPAPAGTLPPGASAKDAAAAAANSADAAQQSAASAKLMADAAQSSVDMLLAREARDKAFLTAGRASFAASGLRELVAPAEARTAEGIGAGSTLDALQQAYGAKGLQKNKAGAYELPVDGQQGWQYEFTVDGAKVTGMALVNRTVKCTA
;
A
#
# COMPACT_ATOMS: atom_id res chain seq x y z
N MET A 1 12.21 17.13 -32.39
CA MET A 1 12.42 17.88 -31.13
C MET A 1 11.71 17.13 -30.01
N ARG A 2 12.45 16.57 -29.05
CA ARG A 2 11.88 15.88 -27.88
C ARG A 2 11.56 16.91 -26.81
N THR A 3 10.29 17.12 -26.50
CA THR A 3 9.85 17.96 -25.39
C THR A 3 9.67 17.09 -24.15
N HIS A 4 10.56 17.29 -23.17
CA HIS A 4 10.42 16.77 -21.82
C HIS A 4 9.17 17.38 -21.16
N ARG A 5 8.22 16.55 -20.73
CA ARG A 5 7.14 16.97 -19.82
C ARG A 5 7.52 16.55 -18.40
N GLY A 6 7.79 17.55 -17.56
CA GLY A 6 7.97 17.35 -16.12
C GLY A 6 6.63 17.16 -15.40
N PRO A 7 6.61 16.52 -14.21
CA PRO A 7 5.37 16.28 -13.47
C PRO A 7 4.91 17.54 -12.72
N ILE A 8 3.62 17.85 -12.88
CA ILE A 8 2.88 18.89 -12.16
C ILE A 8 2.60 18.38 -10.74
N ARG A 9 2.99 19.16 -9.73
CA ARG A 9 2.70 18.93 -8.31
C ARG A 9 1.28 19.42 -8.00
N ALA A 10 0.43 18.55 -7.47
CA ALA A 10 -0.82 18.94 -6.79
C ALA A 10 -0.61 18.91 -5.28
N VAL A 11 -1.09 19.96 -4.61
CA VAL A 11 -0.93 20.30 -3.19
C VAL A 11 -2.27 20.12 -2.48
N GLY A 12 -2.23 19.60 -1.25
CA GLY A 12 -3.28 19.77 -0.23
C GLY A 12 -4.41 18.72 -0.27
N ALA A 13 -5.07 18.37 0.83
CA ALA A 13 -5.01 18.83 2.21
C ALA A 13 -5.57 17.72 3.12
N GLY A 14 -4.99 17.57 4.31
CA GLY A 14 -5.44 16.58 5.30
C GLY A 14 -6.75 16.95 5.96
N ILE A 15 -7.55 15.93 6.29
CA ILE A 15 -8.70 16.03 7.18
C ILE A 15 -8.47 15.05 8.33
N SER A 16 -8.18 15.58 9.51
CA SER A 16 -8.12 14.83 10.77
C SER A 16 -9.53 14.68 11.35
N VAL A 17 -9.93 13.46 11.69
CA VAL A 17 -11.14 13.20 12.49
C VAL A 17 -10.71 12.68 13.85
N ALA A 18 -11.00 13.47 14.89
CA ALA A 18 -10.81 13.11 16.29
C ALA A 18 -11.96 12.21 16.76
N LEU A 19 -11.64 11.07 17.39
CA LEU A 19 -12.60 10.22 18.07
C LEU A 19 -12.34 10.28 19.58
N LEU A 20 -13.34 10.82 20.28
CA LEU A 20 -13.47 10.87 21.73
C LEU A 20 -13.64 9.45 22.28
N VAL A 21 -12.78 9.07 23.24
CA VAL A 21 -12.94 7.87 24.06
C VAL A 21 -13.71 8.27 25.32
N ALA A 22 -14.93 7.75 25.48
CA ALA A 22 -15.67 7.77 26.73
C ALA A 22 -15.37 6.46 27.48
N GLY A 23 -14.93 6.59 28.73
CA GLY A 23 -14.51 5.48 29.59
C GLY A 23 -15.66 4.78 30.31
N ALA A 24 -15.32 3.65 30.93
CA ALA A 24 -16.02 3.09 32.08
C ALA A 24 -14.98 2.43 32.99
N ALA A 25 -14.88 2.96 34.21
CA ALA A 25 -14.16 2.36 35.33
C ALA A 25 -15.08 1.37 36.06
N ALA A 26 -14.51 0.27 36.54
CA ALA A 26 -15.10 -0.54 37.59
C ALA A 26 -13.98 -1.05 38.51
N CYS A 27 -14.05 -0.62 39.77
CA CYS A 27 -13.25 -1.07 40.90
C CYS A 27 -13.88 -2.31 41.54
N SER A 28 -13.03 -3.14 42.18
CA SER A 28 -13.26 -3.92 43.43
C SER A 28 -12.28 -5.10 43.46
N ASP A 29 -11.73 -5.58 44.56
CA ASP A 29 -11.51 -5.12 45.93
C ASP A 29 -10.47 -6.10 46.50
N ASP A 30 -9.65 -5.61 47.43
CA ASP A 30 -8.62 -6.35 48.16
C ASP A 30 -9.22 -7.46 49.06
N LYS A 31 -8.57 -8.64 49.09
CA LYS A 31 -8.52 -9.47 50.30
C LYS A 31 -7.27 -10.36 50.33
N LYS A 32 -6.45 -10.14 51.35
CA LYS A 32 -5.27 -10.91 51.77
C LYS A 32 -5.66 -12.08 52.68
N ASP A 33 -4.66 -12.94 52.87
CA ASP A 33 -4.45 -14.03 53.86
C ASP A 33 -4.64 -15.42 53.22
N GLY A 34 -3.68 -16.35 53.20
CA GLY A 34 -2.43 -16.52 53.91
C GLY A 34 -2.33 -17.98 54.36
N ALA A 35 -1.64 -18.87 53.62
CA ALA A 35 -1.27 -20.22 54.09
C ALA A 35 -0.12 -20.84 53.25
N LYS A 36 1.01 -21.11 53.93
CA LYS A 36 2.03 -22.15 53.64
C LYS A 36 1.41 -23.53 53.90
N ALA A 37 1.83 -24.69 53.39
CA ALA A 37 2.95 -25.17 52.57
C ALA A 37 2.50 -26.55 51.99
N ASP A 38 3.06 -26.99 50.86
CA ASP A 38 3.90 -28.20 50.81
C ASP A 38 4.32 -28.54 49.37
N SER A 39 5.59 -28.92 49.28
CA SER A 39 6.34 -29.20 48.07
C SER A 39 5.97 -30.56 47.47
N ALA A 40 5.55 -30.55 46.21
CA ALA A 40 5.66 -31.71 45.33
C ALA A 40 6.39 -31.27 44.06
N ALA A 41 7.60 -31.80 43.88
CA ALA A 41 8.45 -31.56 42.73
C ALA A 41 7.81 -32.15 41.45
N THR A 42 7.07 -31.33 40.73
CA THR A 42 6.79 -31.53 39.31
C THR A 42 7.87 -30.78 38.52
N ALA A 43 8.54 -31.50 37.62
CA ALA A 43 9.48 -30.94 36.67
C ALA A 43 8.77 -29.90 35.80
N SER A 44 8.81 -28.65 36.25
CA SER A 44 8.30 -27.49 35.52
C SER A 44 9.27 -27.22 34.38
N ALA A 45 8.90 -27.68 33.18
CA ALA A 45 9.48 -27.17 31.97
C ALA A 45 9.31 -25.66 32.02
N ALA A 46 10.43 -24.95 32.20
CA ALA A 46 10.44 -23.50 32.26
C ALA A 46 9.70 -22.98 31.01
N PRO A 47 8.64 -22.18 31.15
CA PRO A 47 8.14 -21.46 30.00
C PRO A 47 9.30 -20.57 29.57
N SER A 48 9.88 -20.86 28.41
CA SER A 48 10.79 -19.94 27.75
C SER A 48 9.94 -18.73 27.38
N SER A 49 9.87 -17.76 28.30
CA SER A 49 9.27 -16.46 28.03
C SER A 49 10.19 -15.72 27.08
N LYS A 50 10.23 -16.14 25.81
CA LYS A 50 10.52 -15.21 24.73
C LYS A 50 9.47 -14.11 24.89
N GLY A 51 9.92 -12.89 25.15
CA GLY A 51 9.06 -11.72 25.02
C GLY A 51 8.37 -11.72 23.64
N PRO A 52 7.40 -10.82 23.43
CA PRO A 52 6.71 -10.74 22.15
C PRO A 52 7.73 -10.68 21.00
N GLU A 53 7.52 -11.52 19.98
CA GLU A 53 8.41 -11.62 18.82
C GLU A 53 8.55 -10.23 18.18
N ALA A 54 9.80 -9.76 18.07
CA ALA A 54 10.08 -8.49 17.45
C ALA A 54 9.75 -8.56 15.95
N PHE A 55 9.04 -7.56 15.45
CA PHE A 55 8.85 -7.36 14.03
C PHE A 55 10.19 -6.96 13.41
N SER A 56 10.82 -7.90 12.70
CA SER A 56 12.16 -7.69 12.18
C SER A 56 12.41 -8.39 10.86
N ALA A 57 13.56 -8.12 10.26
CA ALA A 57 14.06 -8.82 9.09
C ALA A 57 14.35 -10.31 9.30
N ALA A 58 14.57 -10.74 10.55
CA ALA A 58 14.66 -12.16 10.89
C ALA A 58 13.30 -12.87 10.73
N GLY A 59 12.22 -12.08 10.78
CA GLY A 59 10.86 -12.48 10.51
C GLY A 59 9.88 -11.90 11.51
N TYR A 60 8.59 -12.17 11.25
CA TYR A 60 7.48 -11.96 12.17
C TYR A 60 6.46 -13.07 11.97
N ARG A 61 6.11 -13.79 13.04
CA ARG A 61 5.25 -14.98 13.02
C ARG A 61 5.75 -16.03 12.03
N GLY A 62 7.06 -16.17 11.89
CA GLY A 62 7.69 -17.08 10.93
C GLY A 62 7.71 -16.60 9.46
N LEU A 63 7.15 -15.42 9.16
CA LEU A 63 7.26 -14.80 7.83
C LEU A 63 8.51 -13.96 7.74
N LYS A 64 9.35 -14.18 6.73
CA LYS A 64 10.62 -13.47 6.55
C LYS A 64 10.94 -13.27 5.07
N PRO A 65 11.87 -12.35 4.72
CA PRO A 65 12.41 -12.26 3.37
C PRO A 65 12.74 -13.63 2.74
N GLY A 66 12.27 -13.82 1.51
CA GLY A 66 12.47 -15.05 0.73
C GLY A 66 11.49 -16.19 1.01
N VAL A 67 10.53 -16.06 1.94
CA VAL A 67 9.48 -17.07 2.11
C VAL A 67 8.54 -17.08 0.90
N THR A 68 8.16 -18.27 0.45
CA THR A 68 7.17 -18.45 -0.62
C THR A 68 5.75 -18.33 -0.06
N LYS A 69 4.79 -18.00 -0.92
CA LYS A 69 3.37 -17.95 -0.55
C LYS A 69 2.89 -19.27 0.06
N ASP A 70 3.22 -20.39 -0.57
CA ASP A 70 2.77 -21.71 -0.12
C ASP A 70 3.38 -22.10 1.22
N ALA A 71 4.67 -21.79 1.43
CA ALA A 71 5.32 -22.02 2.73
C ALA A 71 4.73 -21.13 3.84
N ALA A 72 4.40 -19.87 3.52
CA ALA A 72 3.77 -18.96 4.46
C ALA A 72 2.36 -19.43 4.88
N LEU A 73 1.56 -19.93 3.93
CA LEU A 73 0.23 -20.48 4.19
C LEU A 73 0.31 -21.80 4.97
N ALA A 74 1.22 -22.70 4.58
CA ALA A 74 1.45 -23.96 5.28
C ALA A 74 1.95 -23.75 6.73
N GLY A 75 2.69 -22.67 6.96
CA GLY A 75 3.18 -22.29 8.30
C GLY A 75 2.09 -21.78 9.24
N GLY A 76 0.86 -21.54 8.77
CA GLY A 76 -0.29 -21.15 9.60
C GLY A 76 -0.24 -19.72 10.13
N ALA A 77 0.72 -18.91 9.69
CA ALA A 77 0.87 -17.51 10.11
C ALA A 77 -0.15 -16.56 9.46
N LEU A 78 -0.78 -17.01 8.37
CA LEU A 78 -1.71 -16.24 7.55
C LEU A 78 -3.07 -16.92 7.50
N GLU A 79 -4.12 -16.14 7.26
CA GLU A 79 -5.40 -16.70 6.86
C GLU A 79 -5.31 -17.36 5.47
N ALA A 80 -6.10 -18.41 5.26
CA ALA A 80 -6.03 -19.20 4.02
C ALA A 80 -6.61 -18.47 2.82
N ALA A 81 -7.63 -17.63 3.03
CA ALA A 81 -8.26 -16.86 1.98
C ALA A 81 -7.54 -15.51 1.77
N PRO A 82 -7.31 -15.09 0.52
CA PRO A 82 -6.76 -13.77 0.24
C PRO A 82 -7.77 -12.69 0.64
N VAL A 83 -7.25 -11.56 1.09
CA VAL A 83 -8.05 -10.39 1.48
C VAL A 83 -7.96 -9.25 0.48
N SER A 84 -7.03 -9.29 -0.48
CA SER A 84 -6.99 -8.39 -1.63
C SER A 84 -6.24 -9.04 -2.77
N LEU A 85 -6.66 -8.74 -4.00
CA LEU A 85 -5.98 -9.13 -5.25
C LEU A 85 -5.52 -7.91 -6.06
N LEU A 86 -5.61 -6.73 -5.48
CA LEU A 86 -5.36 -5.44 -6.13
C LEU A 86 -3.92 -5.35 -6.64
N ASP A 87 -3.75 -4.75 -7.82
CA ASP A 87 -2.47 -4.50 -8.49
C ASP A 87 -1.70 -5.77 -8.90
N GLY A 88 -2.37 -6.94 -8.94
CA GLY A 88 -1.72 -8.22 -9.23
C GLY A 88 -0.95 -8.83 -8.05
N CYS A 89 -0.98 -8.20 -6.88
CA CYS A 89 -0.48 -8.80 -5.65
C CYS A 89 -1.58 -9.61 -4.95
N THR A 90 -1.19 -10.65 -4.24
CA THR A 90 -2.08 -11.39 -3.35
C THR A 90 -1.77 -11.02 -1.91
N ASP A 91 -2.73 -10.37 -1.25
CA ASP A 91 -2.61 -9.96 0.13
C ASP A 91 -3.36 -10.95 1.04
N PHE A 92 -2.74 -11.30 2.16
CA PHE A 92 -3.30 -12.18 3.19
C PHE A 92 -3.25 -11.47 4.54
N ALA A 93 -4.33 -11.59 5.31
CA ALA A 93 -4.30 -11.19 6.71
C ALA A 93 -3.46 -12.18 7.54
N TYR A 94 -2.86 -11.70 8.63
CA TYR A 94 -2.31 -12.60 9.64
C TYR A 94 -3.40 -13.49 10.24
N LYS A 95 -3.00 -14.64 10.79
CA LYS A 95 -3.91 -15.53 11.50
C LYS A 95 -4.65 -14.80 12.63
N GLY A 96 -5.97 -14.92 12.64
CA GLY A 96 -6.87 -14.19 13.54
C GLY A 96 -7.23 -12.77 13.08
N GLY A 97 -6.76 -12.35 11.90
CA GLY A 97 -7.08 -11.07 11.29
C GLY A 97 -8.48 -11.05 10.64
N PRO A 98 -8.86 -9.91 10.04
CA PRO A 98 -10.16 -9.75 9.40
C PRO A 98 -10.37 -10.76 8.25
N ALA A 99 -11.58 -11.30 8.17
CA ALA A 99 -12.00 -12.10 7.03
C ALA A 99 -12.03 -11.26 5.73
N PRO A 100 -11.99 -11.90 4.55
CA PRO A 100 -12.14 -11.20 3.28
C PRO A 100 -13.44 -10.39 3.21
N ASP A 101 -13.32 -9.09 2.89
CA ASP A 101 -14.46 -8.22 2.62
C ASP A 101 -14.79 -8.31 1.13
N LYS A 102 -15.83 -9.08 0.81
CA LYS A 102 -16.22 -9.31 -0.58
C LYS A 102 -16.59 -8.01 -1.30
N THR A 103 -17.28 -7.09 -0.63
CA THR A 103 -17.72 -5.84 -1.25
C THR A 103 -16.52 -4.96 -1.59
N ARG A 104 -15.54 -4.85 -0.69
CA ARG A 104 -14.29 -4.14 -0.99
C ARG A 104 -13.52 -4.82 -2.13
N MET A 105 -13.37 -6.15 -2.08
CA MET A 105 -12.61 -6.89 -3.11
C MET A 105 -13.28 -6.82 -4.49
N ASP A 106 -14.61 -6.85 -4.58
CA ASP A 106 -15.33 -6.65 -5.84
C ASP A 106 -15.10 -5.22 -6.38
N ALA A 107 -15.10 -4.21 -5.50
CA ALA A 107 -14.82 -2.83 -5.86
C ALA A 107 -13.37 -2.63 -6.31
N GLU A 108 -12.39 -3.25 -5.64
CA GLU A 108 -10.98 -3.31 -6.05
C GLU A 108 -10.87 -3.89 -7.47
N ALA A 109 -11.49 -5.05 -7.71
CA ALA A 109 -11.45 -5.72 -9.01
C ALA A 109 -12.10 -4.89 -10.13
N ALA A 110 -13.24 -4.25 -9.86
CA ALA A 110 -13.91 -3.38 -10.82
C ALA A 110 -13.07 -2.13 -11.14
N THR A 111 -12.45 -1.53 -10.12
CA THR A 111 -11.56 -0.37 -10.27
C THR A 111 -10.34 -0.73 -11.12
N GLU A 112 -9.70 -1.86 -10.83
CA GLU A 112 -8.54 -2.34 -11.57
C GLU A 112 -8.87 -2.70 -13.02
N ALA A 113 -10.02 -3.35 -13.26
CA ALA A 113 -10.48 -3.65 -14.61
C ALA A 113 -10.71 -2.37 -15.43
N ARG A 114 -11.36 -1.36 -14.83
CA ARG A 114 -11.59 -0.05 -15.47
C ARG A 114 -10.28 0.68 -15.76
N TYR A 115 -9.35 0.67 -14.82
CA TYR A 115 -8.02 1.26 -14.99
C TYR A 115 -7.25 0.62 -16.15
N LYS A 116 -7.23 -0.72 -16.23
CA LYS A 116 -6.56 -1.45 -17.31
C LYS A 116 -7.19 -1.16 -18.68
N ASP A 117 -8.52 -1.16 -18.77
CA ASP A 117 -9.25 -0.86 -20.00
C ASP A 117 -9.01 0.57 -20.49
N LEU A 118 -9.14 1.56 -19.60
CA LEU A 118 -8.99 2.97 -19.98
C LEU A 118 -7.55 3.30 -20.36
N ASN A 119 -6.54 2.77 -19.66
CA ASN A 119 -5.15 2.99 -20.05
C ASN A 119 -4.80 2.30 -21.36
N ALA A 120 -5.26 1.07 -21.60
CA ALA A 120 -5.04 0.39 -22.88
C ALA A 120 -5.65 1.17 -24.05
N LYS A 121 -6.86 1.72 -23.87
CA LYS A 121 -7.51 2.59 -24.86
C LYS A 121 -6.76 3.90 -25.04
N ALA A 122 -6.31 4.54 -23.95
CA ALA A 122 -5.56 5.78 -24.00
C ALA A 122 -4.23 5.60 -24.74
N ASP A 123 -3.48 4.53 -24.44
CA ASP A 123 -2.23 4.20 -25.13
C ASP A 123 -2.46 3.94 -26.63
N ALA A 124 -3.53 3.22 -26.98
CA ALA A 124 -3.90 2.99 -28.37
C ALA A 124 -4.30 4.28 -29.11
N ALA A 125 -4.87 5.27 -28.41
CA ALA A 125 -5.23 6.58 -28.95
C ALA A 125 -4.01 7.51 -29.08
N ALA A 126 -3.05 7.46 -28.16
CA ALA A 126 -1.82 8.25 -28.22
C ALA A 126 -0.98 7.96 -29.47
N GLY A 127 -1.02 6.73 -29.98
CA GLY A 127 -0.37 6.34 -31.23
C GLY A 127 -1.01 6.91 -32.50
N LYS A 128 -2.17 7.57 -32.40
CA LYS A 128 -2.96 8.09 -33.54
C LYS A 128 -3.07 9.61 -33.44
N ALA A 129 -1.96 10.31 -33.68
CA ALA A 129 -2.03 11.77 -33.82
C ALA A 129 -2.97 12.11 -34.99
N PRO A 130 -3.97 12.99 -34.81
CA PRO A 130 -4.78 13.45 -35.92
C PRO A 130 -3.87 14.09 -36.97
N ALA A 131 -4.18 13.86 -38.25
CA ALA A 131 -3.48 14.55 -39.32
C ALA A 131 -3.60 16.07 -39.09
N PRO A 132 -2.50 16.84 -39.22
CA PRO A 132 -2.58 18.29 -39.10
C PRO A 132 -3.61 18.83 -40.10
N ALA A 133 -4.36 19.86 -39.69
CA ALA A 133 -5.27 20.55 -40.60
C ALA A 133 -4.47 21.00 -41.83
N GLY A 134 -4.85 20.49 -43.01
CA GLY A 134 -4.20 20.85 -44.26
C GLY A 134 -4.43 22.34 -44.55
N THR A 135 -3.39 23.06 -44.96
CA THR A 135 -3.54 24.42 -45.47
C THR A 135 -4.09 24.37 -46.90
N LEU A 136 -5.10 25.19 -47.20
CA LEU A 136 -5.62 25.30 -48.55
C LEU A 136 -4.56 25.97 -49.46
N PRO A 137 -4.27 25.42 -50.65
CA PRO A 137 -3.38 26.05 -51.60
C PRO A 137 -3.99 27.34 -52.17
N PRO A 138 -3.17 28.30 -52.64
CA PRO A 138 -3.65 29.46 -53.39
C PRO A 138 -4.48 29.00 -54.60
N GLY A 139 -5.68 29.56 -54.77
CA GLY A 139 -6.59 29.21 -55.86
C GLY A 139 -7.46 27.96 -55.65
N ALA A 140 -7.54 27.44 -54.41
CA ALA A 140 -8.42 26.31 -54.08
C ALA A 140 -9.89 26.57 -54.44
N SER A 141 -10.58 25.53 -54.94
CA SER A 141 -12.00 25.63 -55.28
C SER A 141 -12.88 25.63 -54.03
N ALA A 142 -14.14 26.05 -54.18
CA ALA A 142 -15.14 25.93 -53.11
C ALA A 142 -15.34 24.47 -52.63
N LYS A 143 -15.18 23.50 -53.54
CA LYS A 143 -15.24 22.06 -53.23
C LYS A 143 -14.06 21.64 -52.35
N ASP A 144 -12.86 22.12 -52.64
CA ASP A 144 -11.66 21.83 -51.85
C ASP A 144 -11.75 22.45 -50.45
N ALA A 145 -12.30 23.67 -50.34
CA ALA A 145 -12.56 24.32 -49.06
C ALA A 145 -13.56 23.54 -48.20
N ALA A 146 -14.65 23.02 -48.80
CA ALA A 146 -15.64 22.21 -48.11
C ALA A 146 -15.04 20.88 -47.59
N ALA A 147 -14.20 20.22 -48.40
CA ALA A 147 -13.51 18.99 -47.99
C ALA A 147 -12.51 19.24 -46.85
N ALA A 148 -11.75 20.34 -46.90
CA ALA A 148 -10.83 20.72 -45.84
C ALA A 148 -11.55 21.05 -44.52
N ALA A 149 -12.71 21.72 -44.59
CA ALA A 149 -13.55 21.99 -43.42
C ALA A 149 -14.12 20.71 -42.79
N ALA A 150 -14.61 19.77 -43.62
CA ALA A 150 -15.08 18.46 -43.14
C ALA A 150 -13.96 17.68 -42.43
N ASN A 151 -12.79 17.58 -43.05
CA ASN A 151 -11.61 16.93 -42.46
C ASN A 151 -11.20 17.59 -41.13
N SER A 152 -11.28 18.92 -41.05
CA SER A 152 -10.95 19.65 -39.82
C SER A 152 -11.97 19.42 -38.71
N ALA A 153 -13.26 19.33 -39.04
CA ALA A 153 -14.31 18.99 -38.10
C ALA A 153 -14.13 17.56 -37.55
N ASP A 154 -13.85 16.60 -38.42
CA ASP A 154 -13.58 15.20 -38.04
C ASP A 154 -12.34 15.10 -37.13
N ALA A 155 -11.26 15.82 -37.47
CA ALA A 155 -10.05 15.89 -36.66
C ALA A 155 -10.30 16.52 -35.28
N ALA A 156 -11.14 17.55 -35.21
CA ALA A 156 -11.53 18.17 -33.94
C ALA A 156 -12.35 17.21 -33.07
N GLN A 157 -13.29 16.47 -33.64
CA GLN A 157 -14.08 15.46 -32.93
C GLN A 157 -13.20 14.33 -32.39
N GLN A 158 -12.26 13.82 -33.20
CA GLN A 158 -11.29 12.80 -32.75
C GLN A 158 -10.39 13.32 -31.63
N SER A 159 -9.96 14.59 -31.73
CA SER A 159 -9.14 15.22 -30.69
C SER A 159 -9.90 15.34 -29.37
N ALA A 160 -11.17 15.74 -29.40
CA ALA A 160 -12.02 15.82 -28.21
C ALA A 160 -12.26 14.45 -27.57
N ALA A 161 -12.52 13.41 -28.37
CA ALA A 161 -12.68 12.05 -27.88
C ALA A 161 -11.40 11.52 -27.21
N SER A 162 -10.24 11.76 -27.83
CA SER A 162 -8.94 11.39 -27.25
C SER A 162 -8.66 12.16 -25.95
N ALA A 163 -8.96 13.45 -25.90
CA ALA A 163 -8.79 14.25 -24.68
C ALA A 163 -9.67 13.74 -23.53
N LYS A 164 -10.94 13.40 -23.81
CA LYS A 164 -11.85 12.79 -22.83
C LYS A 164 -11.30 11.46 -22.33
N LEU A 165 -10.85 10.60 -23.23
CA LEU A 165 -10.29 9.30 -22.87
C LEU A 165 -9.05 9.42 -21.98
N MET A 166 -8.15 10.36 -22.28
CA MET A 166 -6.98 10.64 -21.45
C MET A 166 -7.37 11.16 -20.05
N ALA A 167 -8.40 12.01 -19.97
CA ALA A 167 -8.94 12.48 -18.70
C ALA A 167 -9.56 11.34 -17.88
N ASP A 168 -10.34 10.46 -18.51
CA ASP A 168 -10.95 9.29 -17.86
C ASP A 168 -9.86 8.30 -17.37
N ALA A 169 -8.80 8.09 -18.15
CA ALA A 169 -7.65 7.27 -17.76
C ALA A 169 -6.89 7.89 -16.55
N ALA A 170 -6.68 9.21 -16.57
CA ALA A 170 -6.07 9.92 -15.43
C ALA A 170 -6.94 9.79 -14.16
N GLN A 171 -8.26 9.96 -14.27
CA GLN A 171 -9.19 9.76 -13.15
C GLN A 171 -9.14 8.33 -12.63
N SER A 172 -9.09 7.32 -13.52
CA SER A 172 -8.98 5.92 -13.08
C SER A 172 -7.70 5.62 -12.28
N SER A 173 -6.63 6.40 -12.51
CA SER A 173 -5.41 6.31 -11.70
C SER A 173 -5.62 6.82 -10.28
N VAL A 174 -6.45 7.86 -10.10
CA VAL A 174 -6.87 8.36 -8.78
C VAL A 174 -7.76 7.33 -8.09
N ASP A 175 -8.70 6.72 -8.81
CA ASP A 175 -9.58 5.69 -8.26
C ASP A 175 -8.76 4.48 -7.75
N MET A 176 -7.69 4.09 -8.46
CA MET A 176 -6.74 3.07 -7.98
C MET A 176 -5.99 3.49 -6.71
N LEU A 177 -5.62 4.77 -6.56
CA LEU A 177 -5.02 5.26 -5.32
C LEU A 177 -5.99 5.15 -4.15
N LEU A 178 -7.25 5.55 -4.34
CA LEU A 178 -8.29 5.45 -3.32
C LEU A 178 -8.58 3.99 -2.94
N ALA A 179 -8.57 3.07 -3.91
CA ALA A 179 -8.71 1.63 -3.63
C ALA A 179 -7.55 1.10 -2.77
N ARG A 180 -6.30 1.50 -3.06
CA ARG A 180 -5.12 1.14 -2.24
C ARG A 180 -5.23 1.70 -0.83
N GLU A 181 -5.62 2.96 -0.68
CA GLU A 181 -5.84 3.59 0.63
C GLU A 181 -6.92 2.87 1.43
N ALA A 182 -8.04 2.52 0.80
CA ALA A 182 -9.12 1.76 1.44
C ALA A 182 -8.65 0.38 1.91
N ARG A 183 -7.89 -0.34 1.08
CA ARG A 183 -7.24 -1.61 1.46
C ARG A 183 -6.30 -1.41 2.64
N ASP A 184 -5.36 -0.47 2.56
CA ASP A 184 -4.35 -0.26 3.59
C ASP A 184 -4.99 0.18 4.91
N LYS A 185 -6.04 1.00 4.89
CA LYS A 185 -6.83 1.36 6.07
C LYS A 185 -7.52 0.15 6.72
N ALA A 186 -8.05 -0.78 5.93
CA ALA A 186 -8.71 -1.98 6.44
C ALA A 186 -7.77 -2.92 7.20
N PHE A 187 -6.46 -2.84 6.93
CA PHE A 187 -5.42 -3.67 7.57
C PHE A 187 -4.43 -2.88 8.40
N LEU A 188 -4.66 -1.59 8.64
CA LEU A 188 -3.75 -0.74 9.41
C LEU A 188 -3.50 -1.28 10.82
N THR A 189 -4.53 -1.84 11.46
CA THR A 189 -4.42 -2.38 12.82
C THR A 189 -4.04 -3.86 12.85
N ALA A 190 -4.58 -4.65 11.93
CA ALA A 190 -4.39 -6.09 11.91
C ALA A 190 -3.10 -6.54 11.20
N GLY A 191 -2.48 -5.66 10.42
CA GLY A 191 -1.36 -6.01 9.54
C GLY A 191 -1.78 -6.92 8.39
N ARG A 192 -0.84 -7.17 7.47
CA ARG A 192 -1.02 -8.07 6.32
C ARG A 192 0.32 -8.50 5.73
N ALA A 193 0.33 -9.58 4.97
CA ALA A 193 1.44 -9.97 4.10
C ALA A 193 1.02 -9.84 2.65
N SER A 194 1.89 -9.27 1.81
CA SER A 194 1.67 -9.14 0.36
C SER A 194 2.67 -9.96 -0.43
N PHE A 195 2.17 -10.75 -1.36
CA PHE A 195 2.95 -11.58 -2.26
C PHE A 195 2.77 -11.13 -3.70
N ALA A 196 3.89 -10.90 -4.37
CA ALA A 196 3.95 -10.88 -5.82
C ALA A 196 4.04 -12.32 -6.36
N ALA A 197 3.96 -12.47 -7.68
CA ALA A 197 4.21 -13.75 -8.34
C ALA A 197 5.60 -14.32 -8.01
N SER A 198 6.61 -13.47 -7.81
CA SER A 198 7.99 -13.86 -7.48
C SER A 198 8.25 -14.06 -5.98
N GLY A 199 7.28 -13.83 -5.10
CA GLY A 199 7.38 -14.10 -3.67
C GLY A 199 6.94 -12.95 -2.76
N LEU A 200 7.27 -13.08 -1.47
CA LEU A 200 6.95 -12.08 -0.46
C LEU A 200 7.59 -10.73 -0.82
N ARG A 201 6.79 -9.66 -0.82
CA ARG A 201 7.25 -8.30 -1.09
C ARG A 201 7.01 -7.31 0.03
N GLU A 202 6.11 -7.61 0.96
CA GLU A 202 5.75 -6.69 2.03
C GLU A 202 5.13 -7.46 3.20
N LEU A 203 5.54 -7.09 4.40
CA LEU A 203 4.89 -7.41 5.66
C LEU A 203 4.48 -6.08 6.29
N VAL A 204 3.20 -5.86 6.52
CA VAL A 204 2.70 -4.71 7.28
C VAL A 204 2.48 -5.17 8.70
N ALA A 205 3.14 -4.54 9.66
CA ALA A 205 3.07 -4.93 11.07
C ALA A 205 1.66 -4.64 11.65
N PRO A 206 1.10 -5.54 12.48
CA PRO A 206 -0.09 -5.22 13.26
C PRO A 206 0.22 -4.15 14.33
N ALA A 207 -0.81 -3.48 14.85
CA ALA A 207 -0.66 -2.31 15.71
C ALA A 207 0.09 -2.58 17.02
N GLU A 208 0.05 -3.81 17.53
CA GLU A 208 0.76 -4.24 18.73
C GLU A 208 2.24 -4.60 18.46
N ALA A 209 2.61 -4.85 17.21
CA ALA A 209 3.97 -5.28 16.87
C ALA A 209 4.98 -4.15 17.06
N ARG A 210 6.17 -4.52 17.53
CA ARG A 210 7.28 -3.61 17.78
C ARG A 210 8.56 -4.17 17.20
N THR A 211 9.46 -3.30 16.76
CA THR A 211 10.84 -3.68 16.45
C THR A 211 11.59 -4.10 17.72
N ALA A 212 12.83 -4.59 17.56
CA ALA A 212 13.70 -4.92 18.69
C ALA A 212 14.04 -3.67 19.54
N GLU A 213 14.06 -2.49 18.93
CA GLU A 213 14.24 -1.19 19.58
C GLU A 213 12.96 -0.64 20.20
N GLY A 214 11.85 -1.40 20.17
CA GLY A 214 10.58 -1.00 20.77
C GLY A 214 9.77 -0.01 19.94
N ILE A 215 10.13 0.20 18.67
CA ILE A 215 9.43 1.13 17.78
C ILE A 215 8.25 0.42 17.11
N GLY A 216 7.10 1.10 17.06
CA GLY A 216 5.92 0.69 16.32
C GLY A 216 4.80 1.72 16.45
N ALA A 217 3.57 1.36 16.07
CA ALA A 217 2.43 2.27 16.12
C ALA A 217 2.28 2.92 17.52
N GLY A 218 2.13 4.24 17.54
CA GLY A 218 2.06 5.07 18.75
C GLY A 218 3.39 5.65 19.24
N SER A 219 4.53 5.16 18.74
CA SER A 219 5.87 5.72 19.06
C SER A 219 6.01 7.14 18.52
N THR A 220 6.79 8.00 19.18
CA THR A 220 7.04 9.36 18.68
C THR A 220 8.06 9.37 17.55
N LEU A 221 8.03 10.40 16.72
CA LEU A 221 9.06 10.63 15.70
C LEU A 221 10.45 10.78 16.33
N ASP A 222 10.55 11.42 17.50
CA ASP A 222 11.82 11.56 18.22
C ASP A 222 12.38 10.20 18.66
N ALA A 223 11.53 9.30 19.17
CA ALA A 223 11.94 7.95 19.52
C ALA A 223 12.41 7.15 18.30
N LEU A 224 11.71 7.30 17.17
CA LEU A 224 12.11 6.70 15.89
C LEU A 224 13.49 7.21 15.44
N GLN A 225 13.71 8.53 15.49
CA GLN A 225 14.98 9.16 15.12
C GLN A 225 16.11 8.75 16.07
N GLN A 226 15.83 8.63 17.37
CA GLN A 226 16.80 8.16 18.36
C GLN A 226 17.22 6.71 18.11
N ALA A 227 16.26 5.84 17.78
CA ALA A 227 16.53 4.42 17.54
C ALA A 227 17.30 4.17 16.23
N TYR A 228 16.97 4.90 15.16
CA TYR A 228 17.42 4.57 13.81
C TYR A 228 18.10 5.70 13.03
N GLY A 229 18.13 6.93 13.54
CA GLY A 229 18.75 8.07 12.86
C GLY A 229 20.22 7.82 12.52
N ALA A 230 20.98 7.28 13.47
CA ALA A 230 22.38 6.91 13.24
C ALA A 230 22.56 5.65 12.36
N LYS A 231 21.48 4.88 12.13
CA LYS A 231 21.47 3.67 11.29
C LYS A 231 21.07 3.95 9.84
N GLY A 232 20.89 5.21 9.47
CA GLY A 232 20.54 5.59 8.10
C GLY A 232 19.05 5.72 7.83
N LEU A 233 18.24 5.98 8.86
CA LEU A 233 16.83 6.35 8.68
C LEU A 233 16.70 7.63 7.84
N GLN A 234 15.88 7.60 6.80
CA GLN A 234 15.68 8.72 5.88
C GLN A 234 14.21 8.90 5.52
N LYS A 235 13.76 10.15 5.32
CA LYS A 235 12.41 10.42 4.84
C LYS A 235 12.35 10.28 3.31
N ASN A 236 11.42 9.46 2.82
CA ASN A 236 11.21 9.24 1.39
C ASN A 236 10.31 10.34 0.77
N LYS A 237 10.13 10.29 -0.55
CA LYS A 237 9.30 11.26 -1.30
C LYS A 237 7.80 11.19 -0.96
N ALA A 238 7.33 10.04 -0.49
CA ALA A 238 5.96 9.82 -0.04
C ALA A 238 5.73 10.28 1.41
N GLY A 239 6.79 10.70 2.11
CA GLY A 239 6.74 11.21 3.47
C GLY A 239 6.90 10.14 4.56
N ALA A 240 7.02 8.86 4.20
CA ALA A 240 7.37 7.80 5.15
C ALA A 240 8.87 7.84 5.46
N TYR A 241 9.26 7.27 6.60
CA TYR A 241 10.66 7.10 6.99
C TYR A 241 11.11 5.69 6.64
N GLU A 242 12.20 5.57 5.89
CA GLU A 242 12.75 4.32 5.41
C GLU A 242 14.12 4.04 6.06
N LEU A 243 14.37 2.77 6.35
CA LEU A 243 15.64 2.28 6.88
C LEU A 243 16.02 1.00 6.12
N PRO A 244 17.17 0.96 5.42
CA PRO A 244 17.65 -0.27 4.81
C PRO A 244 17.80 -1.40 5.82
N VAL A 245 17.51 -2.62 5.40
CA VAL A 245 17.67 -3.80 6.24
C VAL A 245 19.05 -4.40 6.01
N ASP A 246 19.86 -4.42 7.06
CA ASP A 246 21.21 -4.98 7.01
C ASP A 246 21.21 -6.44 6.51
N GLY A 247 22.03 -6.70 5.50
CA GLY A 247 22.19 -8.03 4.91
C GLY A 247 21.00 -8.52 4.06
N GLN A 248 19.96 -7.71 3.84
CA GLN A 248 18.80 -8.07 3.01
C GLN A 248 18.64 -7.06 1.87
N GLN A 249 19.28 -7.34 0.72
CA GLN A 249 19.25 -6.43 -0.42
C GLN A 249 17.82 -6.13 -0.88
N GLY A 250 17.52 -4.84 -1.07
CA GLY A 250 16.23 -4.35 -1.54
C GLY A 250 15.14 -4.28 -0.45
N TRP A 251 15.38 -4.85 0.73
CA TRP A 251 14.47 -4.78 1.86
C TRP A 251 14.72 -3.55 2.71
N GLN A 252 13.63 -2.92 3.15
CA GLN A 252 13.65 -1.73 3.98
C GLN A 252 12.55 -1.82 5.04
N TYR A 253 12.78 -1.29 6.22
CA TYR A 253 11.68 -0.87 7.07
C TYR A 253 11.09 0.41 6.52
N GLU A 254 9.77 0.52 6.54
CA GLU A 254 9.03 1.73 6.20
C GLU A 254 8.13 2.07 7.39
N PHE A 255 8.31 3.27 7.94
CA PHE A 255 7.53 3.81 9.06
C PHE A 255 6.66 4.95 8.54
N THR A 256 5.35 4.77 8.62
CA THR A 256 4.38 5.83 8.33
C THR A 256 4.25 6.71 9.57
N VAL A 257 4.38 8.02 9.40
CA VAL A 257 4.28 9.01 10.48
C VAL A 257 3.16 9.98 10.14
N ASP A 258 2.22 10.15 11.07
CA ASP A 258 1.20 11.20 11.02
C ASP A 258 1.38 12.13 12.23
N GLY A 259 1.44 13.43 11.97
CA GLY A 259 1.89 14.42 12.94
C GLY A 259 3.27 14.05 13.51
N ALA A 260 3.33 13.80 14.82
CA ALA A 260 4.55 13.45 15.55
C ALA A 260 4.61 11.97 15.97
N LYS A 261 3.76 11.11 15.40
CA LYS A 261 3.65 9.70 15.81
C LYS A 261 3.75 8.73 14.64
N VAL A 262 4.43 7.62 14.87
CA VAL A 262 4.38 6.45 14.00
C VAL A 262 2.97 5.87 14.03
N THR A 263 2.34 5.76 12.86
CA THR A 263 0.99 5.18 12.69
C THR A 263 1.02 3.82 12.02
N GLY A 264 2.10 3.51 11.30
CA GLY A 264 2.27 2.23 10.61
C GLY A 264 3.74 1.86 10.50
N MET A 265 3.99 0.57 10.38
CA MET A 265 5.32 0.00 10.15
C MET A 265 5.19 -1.17 9.18
N ALA A 266 6.11 -1.25 8.23
CA ALA A 266 6.20 -2.34 7.30
C ALA A 266 7.64 -2.75 7.04
N LEU A 267 7.85 -4.01 6.65
CA LEU A 267 9.08 -4.51 6.06
C LEU A 267 8.78 -4.74 4.58
N VAL A 268 9.43 -3.99 3.70
CA VAL A 268 9.06 -3.90 2.27
C VAL A 268 10.25 -4.17 1.36
N ASN A 269 9.98 -4.83 0.24
CA ASN A 269 10.85 -4.86 -0.91
C ASN A 269 10.09 -4.31 -2.12
N ARG A 270 10.30 -3.02 -2.42
CA ARG A 270 9.62 -2.32 -3.51
C ARG A 270 10.22 -2.62 -4.89
N THR A 271 11.31 -3.39 -4.97
CA THR A 271 11.87 -3.89 -6.25
C THR A 271 11.10 -5.11 -6.75
N VAL A 272 10.51 -5.89 -5.84
CA VAL A 272 9.56 -6.96 -6.15
C VAL A 272 8.22 -6.34 -6.56
N LYS A 273 7.88 -6.42 -7.85
CA LYS A 273 6.67 -5.84 -8.43
C LYS A 273 5.49 -6.82 -8.37
N CYS A 274 4.29 -6.29 -8.14
CA CYS A 274 3.05 -7.07 -8.12
C CYS A 274 2.65 -7.58 -9.51
N THR A 275 3.03 -6.84 -10.56
CA THR A 275 2.85 -7.24 -11.95
C THR A 275 4.17 -7.73 -12.53
N ALA A 276 4.11 -8.77 -13.37
CA ALA A 276 5.19 -9.10 -14.30
C ALA A 276 5.28 -8.04 -15.42
#